data_AF-A0A7C6YJY4-F1
#
_entry.id   AF-A0A7C6YJY4-F1
#
_cell.length_a   1.000
_cell.length_b   1.000
_cell.length_c   1.000
_cell.angle_alpha   90.00
_cell.angle_beta   90.00
_cell.angle_gamma   90.00
#
_symmetry.space_group_name_H-M   'P 1'
#
loop_
_entity.id
_entity.type
_entity.pdbx_description
1 polymer ?
#
loop_
_entity_poly.entity_id
_entity_poly.type
_entity_poly.pdbx_seq_one_letter_code
_entity_poly.pdbx_strand_id
1 'polypeptide(L)' 'MKNNKQHNKLPPRARCLTPREAEDFYGISRRALKRAWQDRRLPIYKLGHRSVLIDVRDLESFLARCRVDALRV' A
#
# COMPACT_ATOMS: atom_id res chain seq x y z
N MET A 1 -4.48 -15.32 24.48
CA MET A 1 -3.95 -14.35 23.50
C MET A 1 -5.10 -13.86 22.65
N LYS A 2 -5.47 -12.59 22.76
CA LYS A 2 -6.66 -12.04 22.09
C LYS A 2 -6.34 -11.89 20.59
N ASN A 3 -6.86 -12.79 19.75
CA ASN A 3 -6.87 -12.64 18.30
C ASN A 3 -7.78 -11.46 17.94
N ASN A 4 -7.19 -10.27 17.87
CA ASN A 4 -7.87 -9.08 17.43
C ASN A 4 -8.02 -9.17 15.90
N LYS A 5 -8.99 -9.97 15.44
CA LYS A 5 -9.51 -9.87 14.07
C LYS A 5 -10.15 -8.50 13.96
N GLN A 6 -9.34 -7.46 13.72
CA GLN A 6 -9.85 -6.15 13.41
C GLN A 6 -10.80 -6.33 12.24
N HIS A 7 -12.06 -5.98 12.49
CA HIS A 7 -13.08 -5.93 11.48
C HIS A 7 -12.50 -5.32 10.21
N ASN A 8 -12.84 -5.97 9.09
CA ASN A 8 -12.59 -5.65 7.69
C ASN A 8 -13.19 -4.26 7.30
N LYS A 9 -12.96 -3.23 8.11
CA LYS A 9 -13.37 -1.85 7.87
C LYS A 9 -12.29 -1.27 6.98
N LEU A 10 -12.69 -0.88 5.77
CA LEU A 10 -11.84 -0.10 4.88
C LEU A 10 -11.25 1.06 5.68
N PRO A 11 -9.95 1.39 5.48
CA PRO A 11 -9.38 2.57 6.07
C PRO A 11 -10.21 3.79 5.68
N PRO A 12 -10.22 4.85 6.51
CA PRO A 12 -10.90 6.08 6.16
C PRO A 12 -10.51 6.52 4.75
N ARG A 13 -11.48 6.74 3.86
CA ARG A 13 -11.23 7.06 2.45
C ARG A 13 -10.26 8.24 2.29
N ALA A 14 -10.30 9.20 3.21
CA ALA A 14 -9.38 10.34 3.25
C ALA A 14 -7.89 9.97 3.40
N ARG A 15 -7.57 8.72 3.77
CA ARG A 15 -6.20 8.20 3.91
C ARG A 15 -5.85 7.16 2.82
N CYS A 16 -6.73 6.98 1.84
CA CYS A 16 -6.53 6.01 0.80
C CYS A 16 -6.23 6.70 -0.52
N LEU A 17 -5.22 6.21 -1.22
CA LEU A 17 -4.84 6.65 -2.56
C LEU A 17 -5.14 5.56 -3.58
N THR A 18 -5.57 5.97 -4.76
CA THR A 18 -5.52 5.14 -5.95
C THR A 18 -4.06 4.95 -6.38
N PRO A 19 -3.73 3.90 -7.17
CA PRO A 19 -2.38 3.73 -7.70
C PRO A 19 -1.88 4.92 -8.52
N ARG A 20 -2.79 5.69 -9.15
CA ARG A 20 -2.44 6.90 -9.89
C ARG A 20 -2.04 8.03 -8.95
N GLU A 21 -2.86 8.30 -7.94
CA GLU A 21 -2.53 9.32 -6.93
C GLU A 21 -1.23 8.96 -6.19
N ALA A 22 -1.01 7.69 -5.84
CA ALA A 22 0.23 7.26 -5.22
C ALA A 22 1.46 7.50 -6.12
N GLU A 23 1.32 7.34 -7.44
CA GLU A 23 2.36 7.67 -8.43
C GLU A 23 2.61 9.19 -8.46
N ASP A 24 1.56 9.99 -8.51
CA ASP A 24 1.65 11.46 -8.56
C ASP A 24 2.25 12.06 -7.27
N PHE A 25 1.88 11.54 -6.09
CA PHE A 25 2.34 12.06 -4.80
C PHE A 25 3.72 11.58 -4.37
N TYR A 26 4.04 10.29 -4.61
CA TYR A 26 5.28 9.68 -4.10
C TYR A 26 6.32 9.40 -5.20
N GLY A 27 5.99 9.64 -6.48
CA GLY A 27 6.89 9.39 -7.61
C GLY A 27 7.16 7.90 -7.86
N ILE A 28 6.33 7.00 -7.33
CA ILE A 28 6.50 5.55 -7.49
C ILE A 28 5.69 5.10 -8.69
N SER A 29 6.35 4.46 -9.66
CA SER A 29 5.63 3.97 -10.84
C SER A 29 4.50 3.00 -10.48
N ARG A 30 3.37 3.09 -11.19
CA ARG A 30 2.26 2.13 -11.03
C ARG A 30 2.69 0.68 -11.22
N ARG A 31 3.69 0.42 -12.06
CA ARG A 31 4.26 -0.93 -12.28
C ARG A 31 4.97 -1.44 -11.04
N ALA A 32 5.74 -0.59 -10.35
CA ALA A 32 6.43 -0.95 -9.11
C ALA A 32 5.43 -1.21 -7.98
N LEU A 33 4.42 -0.35 -7.83
CA LEU A 33 3.31 -0.60 -6.89
C LEU A 33 2.65 -1.94 -7.18
N LYS A 34 2.38 -2.23 -8.46
CA LYS A 34 1.77 -3.48 -8.89
C LYS A 34 2.56 -4.72 -8.50
N ARG A 35 3.87 -4.70 -8.73
CA ARG A 35 4.75 -5.78 -8.29
C ARG A 35 4.73 -5.90 -6.76
N ALA A 36 4.88 -4.79 -6.03
CA ALA A 36 4.93 -4.82 -4.57
C ALA A 36 3.69 -5.45 -3.92
N TRP A 37 2.48 -5.19 -4.43
CA TRP A 37 1.28 -5.85 -3.89
C TRP A 37 1.09 -7.29 -4.39
N GLN A 38 1.57 -7.63 -5.60
CA GLN A 38 1.59 -9.03 -6.08
C GLN A 38 2.51 -9.90 -5.21
N ASP A 39 3.65 -9.33 -4.82
CA ASP A 39 4.64 -9.94 -3.93
C ASP A 39 4.20 -9.88 -2.44
N ARG A 40 3.00 -9.38 -2.16
CA ARG A 40 2.43 -9.18 -0.81
C ARG A 40 3.28 -8.30 0.12
N ARG A 41 4.16 -7.46 -0.43
CA ARG A 41 4.98 -6.48 0.32
C ARG A 41 4.23 -5.19 0.64
N LEU A 42 3.18 -4.89 -0.13
CA LEU A 42 2.30 -3.73 0.02
C LEU A 42 0.83 -4.18 0.13
N PRO A 43 0.15 -3.93 1.27
CA PRO A 43 -1.28 -4.16 1.42
C PRO A 43 -2.11 -3.32 0.44
N ILE A 44 -3.21 -3.90 -0.06
CA ILE A 44 -4.19 -3.22 -0.93
C ILE A 44 -5.61 -3.54 -0.51
N TYR A 45 -6.51 -2.56 -0.71
CA TYR A 45 -7.94 -2.69 -0.46
C TYR A 45 -8.69 -2.71 -1.78
N LYS A 46 -9.32 -3.84 -2.12
CA LYS A 46 -10.11 -3.96 -3.34
C LYS A 46 -11.49 -3.34 -3.13
N LEU A 47 -11.86 -2.37 -3.96
CA LEU A 47 -13.20 -1.77 -3.98
C LEU A 47 -14.15 -2.46 -4.98
N GLY A 48 -13.62 -3.30 -5.86
CA GLY A 48 -14.38 -4.01 -6.89
C GLY A 48 -13.47 -4.79 -7.84
N HIS A 49 -13.97 -5.13 -9.03
CA HIS A 49 -13.26 -5.99 -9.99
C HIS A 49 -11.92 -5.41 -10.49
N ARG A 50 -11.78 -4.08 -10.57
CA ARG A 50 -10.57 -3.41 -11.11
C ARG A 50 -10.05 -2.23 -10.30
N SER A 51 -10.71 -1.87 -9.20
CA SER A 51 -10.35 -0.71 -8.39
C SER A 51 -9.70 -1.15 -7.09
N VAL A 52 -8.52 -0.60 -6.82
CA VAL A 52 -7.77 -0.82 -5.59
C VAL A 52 -7.45 0.51 -4.93
N LEU A 53 -7.40 0.50 -3.61
CA LEU A 53 -6.92 1.58 -2.76
C LEU A 53 -5.71 1.12 -1.99
N ILE A 54 -4.82 2.07 -1.70
CA ILE A 54 -3.61 1.89 -0.92
C ILE A 54 -3.72 2.84 0.27
N ASP A 55 -3.64 2.33 1.50
CA ASP A 55 -3.54 3.20 2.68
C ASP A 55 -2.17 3.88 2.67
N VAL A 56 -2.17 5.20 2.86
CA VAL A 56 -0.96 6.03 2.93
C VAL A 56 0.05 5.48 3.94
N ARG A 57 -0.39 5.01 5.12
CA ARG A 57 0.51 4.48 6.15
C ARG A 57 1.21 3.20 5.73
N ASP A 58 0.48 2.34 5.02
CA ASP A 58 1.02 1.08 4.49
C ASP A 58 2.05 1.38 3.40
N LEU A 59 1.77 2.37 2.55
CA LEU A 59 2.67 2.84 1.50
C LEU A 59 3.95 3.45 2.08
N GLU A 60 3.83 4.34 3.06
CA GLU A 60 4.97 4.95 3.76
C GLU A 60 5.81 3.90 4.47
N SER A 61 5.17 2.94 5.14
CA SER A 61 5.87 1.82 5.79
C SER A 61 6.61 0.95 4.77
N PHE A 62 6.01 0.70 3.61
CA PHE A 62 6.66 -0.01 2.51
C PHE A 62 7.88 0.75 1.98
N LEU A 63 7.75 2.05 1.76
CA LEU A 63 8.86 2.90 1.30
C LEU A 63 10.00 2.94 2.30
N ALA A 64 9.69 3.06 3.60
CA ALA A 64 10.68 3.02 4.66
C ALA A 64 11.47 1.71 4.64
N ARG A 65 10.79 0.56 4.46
CA ARG A 65 11.45 -0.74 4.28
C ARG A 65 12.36 -0.77 3.05
N CYS A 66 11.87 -0.30 1.90
CA CYS A 66 12.67 -0.25 0.67
C CYS A 66 13.93 0.62 0.83
N ARG A 67 13.83 1.75 1.55
CA ARG A 67 14.99 2.60 1.87
C ARG A 67 16.01 1.87 2.73
N VAL A 68 15.57 1.17 3.78
CA VAL A 68 16.46 0.39 4.65
C VAL A 68 17.13 -0.73 3.87
N ASP A 69 16.38 -1.46 3.05
CA ASP A 69 16.92 -2.53 2.20
C ASP A 69 18.00 -2.00 1.23
N ALA A 70 17.76 -0.84 0.62
CA ALA A 70 18.72 -0.20 -0.28
C ALA A 70 20.02 0.26 0.40
N LEU A 71 19.98 0.56 1.70
CA LEU A 71 21.15 0.95 2.50
C LEU A 71 21.91 -0.25 3.08
N ARG A 72 21.35 -1.47 3.00
CA ARG A 72 21.97 -2.71 3.45
C ARG A 72 22.72 -3.44 2.33
N VAL A 73 22.81 -2.81 1.15
CA VAL A 73 23.57 -3.29 -0.01
C VAL A 73 25.06 -3.12 0.23
#